data_AF-A0A2G9XPJ2-F1
#
_entry.id   AF-A0A2G9XPJ2-F1
#
_cell.length_a   1.000
_cell.length_b   1.000
_cell.length_c   1.000
_cell.angle_alpha   90.00
_cell.angle_beta   90.00
_cell.angle_gamma   90.00
#
_symmetry.space_group_name_H-M   'P 1'
#
loop_
_entity.id
_entity.type
_entity.pdbx_description
1 polymer ?
#
loop_
_entity_poly.entity_id
_entity_poly.type
_entity_poly.pdbx_seq_one_letter_code
_entity_poly.pdbx_strand_id
1 'polypeptide(L)'
;AGGVPFIITEEPGGTPVGRRIRELLLNEGIYERRNICAEAEVLLFSAARAQHVQEVILPALKADYVVLCDRFTDATLAYQGWDGD
;
A
#
# COMPACT_ATOMS: atom_id res chain seq x y z
N ALA A 1 -1.76 -19.67 27.53
CA ALA A 1 -0.99 -18.57 26.92
C ALA A 1 -2.00 -17.61 26.28
N GLY A 2 -2.02 -16.35 26.69
CA GLY A 2 -2.89 -15.34 26.05
C GLY A 2 -2.31 -14.96 24.69
N GLY A 3 -3.15 -14.90 23.65
CA GLY A 3 -2.72 -14.49 22.31
C GLY A 3 -2.38 -12.99 22.26
N VAL A 4 -1.46 -12.61 21.38
CA VAL A 4 -1.16 -11.19 21.11
C VAL A 4 -2.24 -10.63 20.19
N PRO A 5 -2.89 -9.50 20.52
CA PRO A 5 -3.88 -8.88 19.63
C PRO A 5 -3.20 -8.38 18.35
N PHE A 6 -3.78 -8.69 17.19
CA PHE A 6 -3.24 -8.27 15.90
C PHE A 6 -4.33 -7.94 14.89
N ILE A 7 -3.97 -7.17 13.87
CA ILE A 7 -4.76 -6.97 12.65
C ILE A 7 -3.96 -7.41 11.43
N ILE A 8 -4.67 -7.78 10.36
CA ILE A 8 -4.09 -8.08 9.04
C ILE A 8 -4.58 -7.03 8.06
N THR A 9 -3.67 -6.52 7.23
CA THR A 9 -3.98 -5.57 6.18
C THR A 9 -2.98 -5.71 5.01
N GLU A 10 -3.13 -4.92 3.94
CA GLU A 10 -2.29 -5.00 2.74
C GLU A 10 -2.10 -3.66 2.04
N GLU A 11 -1.00 -3.52 1.28
CA GLU A 11 -0.77 -2.39 0.38
C GLU A 11 -0.52 -2.80 -1.07
N PRO A 12 -1.06 -2.03 -2.04
CA PRO A 12 -2.08 -0.99 -1.89
C PRO A 12 -3.46 -1.66 -1.72
N GLY A 13 -4.29 -1.20 -0.78
CA GLY A 13 -5.65 -1.76 -0.62
C GLY A 13 -6.30 -1.65 0.75
N GLY A 14 -5.56 -1.38 1.82
CA GLY A 14 -6.08 -1.38 3.20
C GLY A 14 -7.20 -0.36 3.53
N THR A 15 -7.58 0.53 2.62
CA THR A 15 -8.68 1.51 2.78
C THR A 15 -9.53 1.61 1.52
N PRO A 16 -10.77 2.16 1.58
CA PRO A 16 -11.58 2.40 0.38
C PRO A 16 -10.85 3.22 -0.70
N VAL A 17 -10.11 4.27 -0.30
CA VAL A 17 -9.27 5.06 -1.21
C VAL A 17 -8.10 4.22 -1.75
N GLY A 18 -7.40 3.49 -0.88
CA GLY A 18 -6.31 2.61 -1.27
C GLY A 18 -6.73 1.53 -2.26
N ARG A 19 -7.95 0.99 -2.14
CA ARG A 19 -8.51 0.04 -3.13
C ARG A 19 -8.75 0.68 -4.50
N ARG A 20 -9.26 1.91 -4.55
CA ARG A 20 -9.41 2.63 -5.83
C ARG A 20 -8.08 2.90 -6.49
N ILE A 21 -7.07 3.26 -5.70
CA ILE A 21 -5.71 3.45 -6.22
C ILE A 21 -5.13 2.10 -6.70
N ARG A 22 -5.35 1.01 -5.96
CA ARG A 22 -4.97 -0.35 -6.39
C ARG A 22 -5.58 -0.71 -7.74
N GLU A 23 -6.87 -0.41 -7.94
CA GLU A 23 -7.55 -0.62 -9.22
C GLU A 23 -6.85 0.14 -10.35
N LEU A 24 -6.46 1.41 -10.13
CA LEU A 24 -5.73 2.18 -11.14
C LEU A 24 -4.34 1.61 -11.45
N LEU A 25 -3.62 1.13 -10.44
CA LEU A 25 -2.25 0.64 -10.57
C LEU A 25 -2.15 -0.77 -11.18
N LEU A 26 -3.10 -1.66 -10.85
CA LEU A 26 -3.00 -3.09 -11.16
C LEU A 26 -3.98 -3.58 -12.23
N ASN A 27 -4.96 -2.76 -12.62
CA ASN A 27 -5.97 -3.18 -13.58
C ASN A 27 -5.53 -2.90 -15.02
N GLU A 28 -5.03 -3.93 -15.68
CA GLU A 28 -4.56 -3.90 -17.07
C GLU A 28 -5.69 -3.56 -18.08
N GLY A 29 -6.95 -3.58 -17.65
CA GLY A 29 -8.11 -3.26 -18.50
C GLY A 29 -8.53 -1.78 -18.53
N ILE A 30 -8.06 -0.95 -17.59
CA ILE A 30 -8.41 0.49 -17.55
C ILE A 30 -7.33 1.32 -18.25
N TYR A 31 -6.07 0.96 -18.05
CA TYR A 31 -4.91 1.55 -18.70
C TYR A 31 -3.90 0.46 -19.01
N GLU A 32 -3.25 0.49 -20.18
CA GLU A 32 -2.02 -0.29 -20.33
C GLU A 32 -1.02 0.22 -19.28
N ARG A 33 -0.29 -0.69 -18.63
CA ARG A 33 0.74 -0.37 -17.62
C ARG A 33 1.74 0.71 -18.09
N ARG A 34 1.88 0.90 -19.41
CA ARG A 34 2.72 1.91 -20.07
C ARG A 34 2.15 3.34 -20.06
N ASN A 35 0.92 3.55 -19.59
CA ASN A 35 0.24 4.85 -19.64
C ASN A 35 0.41 5.69 -18.36
N ILE A 36 1.06 5.15 -17.32
CA ILE A 36 1.41 5.87 -16.09
C ILE A 36 2.93 5.93 -16.05
N CYS A 37 3.51 7.13 -15.97
CA CYS A 37 4.96 7.26 -15.80
C CYS A 37 5.38 6.77 -14.40
N ALA A 38 6.64 6.33 -14.26
CA ALA A 38 7.14 5.74 -13.03
C ALA A 38 6.93 6.64 -11.80
N GLU A 39 7.10 7.96 -11.95
CA GLU A 39 6.89 8.91 -10.87
C GLU A 39 5.43 8.96 -10.41
N ALA A 40 4.49 8.94 -11.36
CA ALA A 40 3.07 8.91 -11.04
C ALA A 40 2.69 7.60 -10.34
N GLU A 41 3.28 6.47 -10.73
CA GLU A 41 3.09 5.17 -10.09
C GLU A 41 3.54 5.22 -8.61
N VAL A 42 4.75 5.71 -8.34
CA VAL A 42 5.30 5.87 -6.99
C VAL A 42 4.42 6.81 -6.14
N LEU A 43 3.96 7.91 -6.71
CA LEU A 43 3.10 8.87 -6.01
C LEU A 43 1.74 8.27 -5.67
N LEU A 44 1.17 7.45 -6.55
CA LEU A 44 -0.08 6.73 -6.29
C LEU A 44 0.09 5.69 -5.17
N PHE A 45 1.15 4.87 -5.20
CA PHE A 45 1.47 3.98 -4.08
C PHE A 45 1.62 4.76 -2.76
N SER A 46 2.31 5.90 -2.81
CA SER A 46 2.51 6.77 -1.64
C SER A 46 1.21 7.36 -1.11
N ALA A 47 0.29 7.77 -2.00
CA ALA A 47 -1.02 8.29 -1.62
C ALA A 47 -1.90 7.20 -0.97
N ALA A 48 -1.91 5.98 -1.53
CA ALA A 48 -2.62 4.85 -0.93
C ALA A 48 -2.09 4.51 0.47
N ARG A 49 -0.76 4.50 0.62
CA ARG A 49 -0.07 4.27 1.90
C ARG A 49 -0.38 5.35 2.92
N ALA A 50 -0.33 6.62 2.53
CA ALA A 50 -0.62 7.73 3.44
C ALA A 50 -2.02 7.59 4.05
N GLN A 51 -3.03 7.28 3.24
CA GLN A 51 -4.39 7.03 3.74
C GLN A 51 -4.44 5.83 4.69
N HIS A 52 -3.81 4.72 4.28
CA HIS A 52 -3.81 3.48 5.04
C HIS A 52 -3.12 3.61 6.40
N VAL A 53 -2.01 4.34 6.45
CA VAL A 53 -1.32 4.65 7.69
C VAL A 53 -2.20 5.46 8.65
N GLN A 54 -2.89 6.48 8.15
CA GLN A 54 -3.72 7.36 8.99
C GLN A 54 -4.98 6.65 9.52
N GLU A 55 -5.65 5.86 8.69
CA GLU A 55 -6.94 5.26 9.04
C GLU A 55 -6.84 3.89 9.72
N VAL A 56 -5.78 3.12 9.47
CA VAL A 56 -5.69 1.73 9.90
C VAL A 56 -4.46 1.48 10.77
N ILE A 57 -3.26 1.76 10.25
CA ILE A 57 -2.02 1.34 10.90
C ILE A 57 -1.78 2.14 12.19
N LEU A 58 -1.79 3.48 12.14
CA LEU A 58 -1.54 4.30 13.32
C LEU A 58 -2.58 4.10 14.43
N PRO A 59 -3.90 4.02 14.16
CA PRO A 59 -4.88 3.71 15.19
C PRO A 59 -4.65 2.33 15.84
N ALA A 60 -4.33 1.31 15.06
CA ALA A 60 -4.07 -0.04 15.58
C ALA A 60 -2.82 -0.09 16.46
N LEU A 61 -1.72 0.53 16.02
CA LEU A 61 -0.50 0.63 16.81
C LEU A 61 -0.72 1.40 18.13
N LYS A 62 -1.51 2.48 18.10
CA LYS A 62 -1.89 3.24 19.31
C LYS A 62 -2.76 2.43 20.28
N ALA A 63 -3.43 1.39 19.80
CA ALA A 63 -4.24 0.48 20.59
C ALA A 63 -3.48 -0.79 21.01
N ASP A 64 -2.14 -0.81 20.87
CA ASP A 64 -1.25 -1.93 21.21
C ASP A 64 -1.49 -3.21 20.39
N TYR A 65 -2.03 -3.08 19.17
CA TYR A 65 -2.13 -4.20 18.23
C TYR A 65 -0.83 -4.38 17.44
N VAL A 66 -0.47 -5.63 17.19
CA VAL A 66 0.48 -5.96 16.12
C VAL A 66 -0.19 -5.78 14.76
N VAL A 67 0.47 -5.11 13.82
CA VAL A 67 -0.03 -4.93 12.46
C VAL A 67 0.75 -5.83 11.51
N LEU A 68 0.06 -6.82 10.93
CA LEU A 68 0.59 -7.68 9.87
C LEU A 68 0.15 -7.10 8.52
N CYS A 69 1.02 -6.33 7.88
CA CYS A 69 0.75 -5.72 6.58
C CYS A 69 1.45 -6.51 5.47
N ASP A 70 0.69 -7.05 4.50
CA ASP A 70 1.26 -7.61 3.28
C ASP A 70 1.73 -6.45 2.37
N ARG A 71 3.05 -6.37 2.19
CA ARG A 71 3.81 -5.27 1.56
C ARG A 71 3.72 -3.95 2.32
N PHE A 72 4.72 -3.10 2.06
CA PHE A 72 4.79 -1.71 2.52
C PHE A 72 5.81 -0.95 1.64
N THR A 73 6.47 0.07 2.17
CA THR A 73 7.47 0.88 1.47
C THR A 73 8.56 0.06 0.76
N ASP A 74 9.01 -1.06 1.33
CA ASP A 74 10.06 -1.89 0.74
C ASP A 74 9.67 -2.44 -0.64
N ALA A 75 8.37 -2.70 -0.85
CA ALA A 75 7.87 -3.09 -2.17
C ALA A 75 7.99 -1.94 -3.17
N THR A 76 7.68 -0.70 -2.77
CA THR A 76 7.85 0.46 -3.66
C THR A 76 9.32 0.66 -4.05
N LEU A 77 10.24 0.46 -3.12
CA LEU A 77 11.68 0.55 -3.42
C LEU A 77 12.13 -0.56 -4.39
N ALA A 78 11.67 -1.80 -4.18
CA ALA A 78 12.08 -2.92 -5.02
C ALA A 78 11.53 -2.85 -6.45
N TYR A 79 10.29 -2.37 -6.65
CA TYR A 79 9.64 -2.39 -7.96
C TYR A 79 9.72 -1.07 -8.73
N GLN A 80 9.81 0.07 -8.03
CA GLN A 80 9.88 1.38 -8.67
C GLN A 80 11.19 2.13 -8.37
N GLY A 81 11.98 1.68 -7.39
CA GLY A 81 13.29 2.25 -7.08
C GLY A 81 14.45 1.58 -7.84
N TRP A 82 14.25 0.37 -8.37
CA TRP A 82 15.27 -0.34 -9.16
C TRP A 82 14.92 -0.27 -10.65
N ASP A 83 15.07 0.90 -11.24
CA ASP A 83 15.42 0.97 -12.65
C ASP A 83 16.94 0.76 -12.72
N GLY A 84 17.34 -0.38 -13.27
CA GLY A 84 18.74 -0.62 -13.58
C GLY A 84 19.16 0.30 -14.72
N ASP A 85 19.77 1.43 -14.37
CA ASP A 85 20.82 2.03 -15.20
C ASP A 85 22.05 1.10 -15.24
#